data_AF-A0A9R1JQ41-F1
#
_entry.id   AF-A0A9R1JQ41-F1
#
_cell.length_a   1.000
_cell.length_b   1.000
_cell.length_c   1.000
_cell.angle_alpha   90.00
_cell.angle_beta   90.00
_cell.angle_gamma   90.00
#
_symmetry.space_group_name_H-M   'P 1'
#
loop_
_entity.id
_entity.type
_entity.pdbx_description
1 polymer ?
#
loop_
_entity_poly.entity_id
_entity_poly.type
_entity_poly.pdbx_seq_one_letter_code
_entity_poly.pdbx_strand_id
1 'polypeptide(L)'
;VLSELNEGISRSRRLNLKNPQDSLLGRLPHRTREELMDHWTAIQELLRHFWSSYPITTTVLSNKVQRLKEAMTQIYQKLQDIKESAQPDVRHEISQLVKPMTQALDAAFYHDQQQKSSKAGTGSKPNGF
;
A
#
# COMPACT_ATOMS: atom_id res chain seq x y z
N VAL A 1 7.21 7.69 -10.87
CA VAL A 1 6.59 7.22 -9.61
C VAL A 1 5.92 5.85 -9.71
N LEU A 2 4.73 5.69 -10.33
CA LEU A 2 4.04 4.37 -10.39
C LEU A 2 4.86 3.32 -11.17
N SER A 3 5.54 3.73 -12.23
CA SER A 3 6.41 2.88 -13.04
C SER A 3 7.69 2.45 -12.30
N GLU A 4 8.28 3.31 -11.47
CA GLU A 4 9.51 3.00 -10.70
C GLU A 4 9.20 2.10 -9.51
N LEU A 5 8.05 2.29 -8.85
CA LEU A 5 7.55 1.37 -7.83
C LEU A 5 7.25 0.01 -8.45
N ASN A 6 6.54 -0.03 -9.58
CA ASN A 6 6.25 -1.28 -10.29
C ASN A 6 7.52 -1.99 -10.80
N GLU A 7 8.53 -1.24 -11.24
CA GLU A 7 9.87 -1.75 -11.56
C GLU A 7 10.57 -2.33 -10.33
N GLY A 8 10.57 -1.63 -9.19
CA GLY A 8 11.17 -2.10 -7.94
C GLY A 8 10.53 -3.39 -7.43
N ILE A 9 9.20 -3.48 -7.50
CA ILE A 9 8.42 -4.67 -7.13
C ILE A 9 8.66 -5.80 -8.14
N SER A 10 8.72 -5.49 -9.44
CA SER A 10 9.02 -6.47 -10.49
C SER A 10 10.43 -7.01 -10.39
N ARG A 11 11.40 -6.17 -10.00
CA ARG A 11 12.77 -6.59 -9.69
C ARG A 11 12.80 -7.51 -8.47
N SER A 12 12.11 -7.16 -7.39
CA SER A 12 11.96 -8.03 -6.22
C SER A 12 11.28 -9.37 -6.56
N ARG A 13 10.27 -9.37 -7.45
CA ARG A 13 9.60 -10.58 -7.94
C ARG A 13 10.50 -11.43 -8.86
N ARG A 14 11.32 -10.81 -9.71
CA ARG A 14 12.28 -11.51 -10.58
C ARG A 14 13.47 -12.08 -9.81
N LEU A 15 13.96 -11.38 -8.78
CA LEU A 15 15.02 -11.87 -7.90
C LEU A 15 14.54 -13.07 -7.07
N ASN A 16 13.27 -13.06 -6.63
CA ASN A 16 12.61 -14.18 -5.96
C ASN A 16 12.57 -15.47 -6.78
N LEU A 17 12.38 -15.36 -8.11
CA LEU A 17 12.25 -16.54 -8.98
C LEU A 17 13.60 -17.20 -9.29
N LYS A 18 14.72 -16.49 -9.10
CA LYS A 18 16.04 -16.92 -9.57
C LYS A 18 16.86 -17.70 -8.54
N ASN A 19 16.49 -17.66 -7.25
CA ASN A 19 17.08 -18.52 -6.22
C ASN A 19 16.15 -18.71 -5.00
N PRO A 20 15.33 -19.77 -4.94
CA PRO A 20 14.33 -19.95 -3.88
C PRO A 20 14.91 -20.18 -2.47
N GLN A 21 16.19 -20.59 -2.38
CA GLN A 21 16.91 -20.82 -1.11
C GLN A 21 17.54 -19.54 -0.53
N ASP A 22 17.89 -18.55 -1.36
CA ASP A 22 18.45 -17.25 -0.94
C ASP A 22 17.39 -16.14 -0.87
N SER A 23 16.17 -16.41 -1.33
CA SER A 23 15.09 -15.45 -1.24
C SER A 23 14.68 -15.22 0.22
N LEU A 24 14.48 -13.94 0.59
CA LEU A 24 13.88 -13.54 1.87
C LEU A 24 12.54 -14.25 2.13
N LEU A 25 11.77 -14.57 1.08
CA LEU A 25 10.54 -15.37 1.20
C LEU A 25 10.86 -16.81 1.61
N GLY A 26 11.95 -17.39 1.08
CA GLY A 26 12.44 -18.74 1.37
C GLY A 26 12.68 -19.01 2.85
N ARG A 27 13.08 -17.97 3.59
CA ARG A 27 13.39 -18.01 5.03
C ARG A 27 12.17 -17.89 5.95
N LEU A 28 11.01 -17.52 5.39
CA LEU A 28 9.77 -17.40 6.16
C LEU A 28 9.02 -18.73 6.28
N PRO A 29 8.27 -18.93 7.38
CA PRO A 29 7.25 -19.98 7.45
C PRO A 29 6.30 -19.89 6.26
N HIS A 30 5.94 -21.03 5.67
CA HIS A 30 5.13 -21.11 4.46
C HIS A 30 3.82 -20.31 4.57
N ARG A 31 3.13 -20.43 5.72
CA ARG A 31 1.87 -19.72 5.97
C ARG A 31 2.05 -18.20 5.95
N THR A 32 3.06 -17.68 6.64
CA THR A 32 3.35 -16.23 6.67
C THR A 32 3.72 -15.71 5.28
N ARG A 33 4.43 -16.51 4.48
CA ARG A 33 4.77 -16.17 3.10
C ARG A 33 3.51 -16.02 2.23
N GLU A 34 2.62 -17.01 2.26
CA GLU A 34 1.38 -17.00 1.49
C GLU A 34 0.51 -15.80 1.89
N GLU A 35 0.32 -15.60 3.20
CA GLU A 35 -0.43 -14.46 3.71
C GLU A 35 0.16 -13.14 3.23
N LEU A 36 1.48 -12.94 3.30
CA LEU A 36 2.12 -11.71 2.81
C LEU A 36 1.93 -11.51 1.29
N MET A 37 1.97 -12.60 0.50
CA MET A 37 1.73 -12.52 -0.94
C MET A 37 0.28 -12.18 -1.27
N ASP A 38 -0.68 -12.71 -0.52
CA ASP A 38 -2.10 -12.41 -0.67
C ASP A 38 -2.40 -10.95 -0.31
N HIS A 39 -1.89 -10.49 0.84
CA HIS A 39 -2.01 -9.08 1.23
C HIS A 39 -1.37 -8.16 0.19
N TRP A 40 -0.22 -8.54 -0.36
CA TRP A 40 0.42 -7.75 -1.40
C TRP A 40 -0.44 -7.63 -2.66
N THR A 41 -1.00 -8.75 -3.12
CA THR A 41 -1.89 -8.77 -4.29
C THR A 41 -3.11 -7.89 -4.05
N ALA A 42 -3.74 -8.02 -2.87
CA ALA A 42 -4.87 -7.18 -2.49
C ALA A 42 -4.51 -5.69 -2.44
N ILE A 43 -3.34 -5.33 -1.89
CA ILE A 43 -2.86 -3.93 -1.88
C ILE A 43 -2.71 -3.39 -3.30
N GLN A 44 -2.12 -4.17 -4.22
CA GLN A 44 -1.97 -3.75 -5.61
C GLN A 44 -3.32 -3.47 -6.27
N GLU A 45 -4.31 -4.33 -6.06
CA GLU A 45 -5.66 -4.11 -6.60
C GLU A 45 -6.36 -2.90 -5.97
N LEU A 46 -6.30 -2.77 -4.64
CA LEU A 46 -6.88 -1.63 -3.93
C LEU A 46 -6.26 -0.31 -4.41
N LEU A 47 -4.94 -0.25 -4.56
CA LEU A 47 -4.23 0.92 -5.06
C LEU A 47 -4.63 1.23 -6.50
N ARG A 48 -4.73 0.22 -7.37
CA ARG A 48 -5.20 0.42 -8.75
C ARG A 48 -6.59 1.06 -8.78
N HIS A 49 -7.52 0.55 -7.97
CA HIS A 49 -8.87 1.10 -7.87
C HIS A 49 -8.92 2.49 -7.22
N PHE A 50 -8.01 2.77 -6.29
CA PHE A 50 -7.88 4.08 -5.65
C PHE A 50 -7.42 5.12 -6.66
N TRP A 51 -6.30 4.87 -7.34
CA TRP A 51 -5.77 5.79 -8.36
C TRP A 51 -6.72 5.96 -9.54
N SER A 52 -7.42 4.90 -9.96
CA SER A 52 -8.42 4.99 -11.03
C SER A 52 -9.66 5.79 -10.67
N SER A 53 -9.85 6.15 -9.39
CA SER A 53 -11.02 6.92 -8.93
C SER A 53 -10.76 8.42 -8.92
N TYR A 54 -9.55 8.87 -9.30
CA TYR A 54 -9.20 10.28 -9.42
C TYR A 54 -9.32 10.80 -10.86
N PRO A 55 -9.70 12.07 -11.05
CA PRO A 55 -10.10 13.03 -10.00
C PRO A 55 -11.44 12.69 -9.36
N ILE A 56 -11.58 12.90 -8.04
CA ILE A 56 -12.84 12.69 -7.32
C ILE A 56 -13.79 13.86 -7.61
N THR A 57 -14.63 13.68 -8.62
CA THR A 57 -15.60 14.68 -9.09
C THR A 57 -17.03 14.42 -8.58
N THR A 58 -17.33 13.21 -8.10
CA THR A 58 -18.67 12.82 -7.65
C THR A 58 -18.67 12.25 -6.24
N THR A 59 -19.82 12.31 -5.57
CA THR A 59 -20.05 11.70 -4.25
C THR A 59 -19.89 10.18 -4.30
N VAL A 60 -20.27 9.54 -5.40
CA VAL A 60 -20.08 8.09 -5.63
C VAL A 60 -18.60 7.72 -5.61
N LEU A 61 -17.75 8.48 -6.32
CA LEU A 61 -16.30 8.28 -6.30
C LEU A 61 -15.70 8.57 -4.93
N SER A 62 -16.20 9.59 -4.22
CA SER A 62 -15.77 9.90 -2.86
C SER A 62 -16.06 8.74 -1.89
N ASN A 63 -17.28 8.20 -1.93
CA ASN A 63 -17.68 7.06 -1.10
C ASN A 63 -16.86 5.80 -1.46
N LYS A 64 -16.58 5.58 -2.74
CA LYS A 64 -15.70 4.49 -3.19
C LYS A 64 -14.29 4.64 -2.63
N VAL A 65 -13.69 5.83 -2.73
CA VAL A 65 -12.34 6.09 -2.18
C VAL A 65 -12.32 5.90 -0.67
N GLN A 66 -13.35 6.33 0.05
CA GLN A 66 -13.47 6.11 1.49
C GLN A 66 -13.48 4.60 1.84
N ARG A 67 -14.25 3.79 1.13
CA ARG A 67 -14.26 2.31 1.32
C ARG A 67 -12.91 1.67 0.98
N LEU A 68 -12.26 2.13 -0.09
CA LEU A 68 -10.94 1.64 -0.47
C LEU A 68 -9.90 1.96 0.61
N LYS A 69 -9.98 3.15 1.21
CA LYS A 69 -9.11 3.54 2.34
C LYS A 69 -9.34 2.66 3.56
N GLU A 70 -10.58 2.37 3.91
CA GLU A 70 -10.89 1.48 5.03
C GLU A 70 -10.28 0.08 4.82
N ALA A 71 -10.42 -0.47 3.60
CA ALA A 71 -9.80 -1.74 3.25
C ALA A 71 -8.26 -1.68 3.29
N MET A 72 -7.66 -0.60 2.79
CA MET A 72 -6.21 -0.36 2.86
C MET A 72 -5.72 -0.29 4.32
N THR A 73 -6.44 0.41 5.20
CA THR A 73 -6.11 0.51 6.63
C THR A 73 -6.17 -0.85 7.32
N GLN A 74 -7.19 -1.67 7.01
CA GLN A 74 -7.28 -3.02 7.57
C GLN A 74 -6.08 -3.88 7.17
N ILE A 75 -5.64 -3.82 5.91
CA ILE A 75 -4.43 -4.54 5.47
C ILE A 75 -3.19 -3.96 6.15
N TYR A 76 -3.08 -2.64 6.28
CA TYR A 76 -1.96 -2.01 6.98
C TYR A 76 -1.82 -2.54 8.41
N GLN A 77 -2.93 -2.63 9.16
CA GLN A 77 -2.95 -3.16 10.52
C GLN A 77 -2.46 -4.61 10.55
N LYS A 78 -3.02 -5.47 9.67
CA LYS A 78 -2.58 -6.88 9.57
C LYS A 78 -1.08 -7.02 9.27
N LEU A 79 -0.53 -6.16 8.41
CA LEU A 79 0.90 -6.15 8.13
C LEU A 79 1.75 -5.78 9.35
N GLN A 80 1.29 -4.85 10.20
CA GLN A 80 1.95 -4.54 11.46
C GLN A 80 1.83 -5.71 12.45
N ASP A 81 0.64 -6.32 12.57
CA ASP A 81 0.43 -7.47 13.45
C ASP A 81 1.34 -8.65 13.08
N ILE A 82 1.49 -8.94 11.78
CA ILE A 82 2.42 -9.97 11.27
C ILE A 82 3.87 -9.63 11.64
N LYS A 83 4.26 -8.35 11.56
CA LYS A 83 5.60 -7.89 11.91
C LYS A 83 5.87 -7.89 13.41
N GLU A 84 4.87 -7.65 14.24
CA GLU A 84 4.98 -7.61 15.71
C GLU A 84 4.94 -9.00 16.32
N SER A 85 4.11 -9.89 15.77
CA SER A 85 4.03 -11.30 16.18
C SER A 85 5.14 -12.19 15.62
N ALA A 86 5.93 -11.66 14.67
CA ALA A 86 7.07 -12.36 14.09
C ALA A 86 8.13 -12.72 15.15
N GLN A 87 8.63 -13.95 15.07
CA GLN A 87 9.79 -14.35 15.87
C GLN A 87 11.02 -13.50 15.51
N PRO A 88 11.90 -13.18 16.48
CA PRO A 88 13.08 -12.35 16.25
C PRO A 88 13.93 -12.77 15.06
N ASP A 89 14.04 -14.09 14.83
CA ASP A 89 14.87 -14.72 13.80
C ASP A 89 14.38 -14.47 12.37
N VAL A 90 13.09 -14.15 12.19
CA VAL A 90 12.48 -13.85 10.88
C VAL A 90 11.88 -12.45 10.79
N ARG A 91 11.94 -11.69 11.90
CA ARG A 91 11.37 -10.34 12.01
C ARG A 91 12.05 -9.36 11.07
N HIS A 92 13.35 -9.53 10.84
CA HIS A 92 14.09 -8.69 9.90
C HIS A 92 13.60 -8.91 8.47
N GLU A 93 13.48 -10.17 8.03
CA GLU A 93 12.97 -10.58 6.73
C GLU A 93 11.54 -10.08 6.50
N ILE A 94 10.67 -10.29 7.49
CA ILE A 94 9.28 -9.79 7.43
C ILE A 94 9.27 -8.27 7.33
N SER A 95 10.10 -7.57 8.09
CA SER A 95 10.18 -6.10 8.02
C SER A 95 10.63 -5.61 6.63
N GLN A 96 11.59 -6.29 6.00
CA GLN A 96 12.01 -5.96 4.62
C GLN A 96 10.88 -6.14 3.61
N LEU A 97 10.04 -7.16 3.80
CA LEU A 97 8.92 -7.47 2.90
C LEU A 97 7.70 -6.58 3.13
N VAL A 98 7.40 -6.26 4.39
CA VAL A 98 6.28 -5.39 4.77
C VAL A 98 6.55 -3.94 4.38
N LYS A 99 7.80 -3.47 4.49
CA LYS A 99 8.19 -2.07 4.20
C LYS A 99 7.68 -1.52 2.86
N PRO A 100 7.90 -2.16 1.70
CA PRO A 100 7.38 -1.66 0.43
C PRO A 100 5.85 -1.66 0.39
N MET A 101 5.19 -2.58 1.09
CA MET A 101 3.73 -2.64 1.17
C MET A 101 3.17 -1.45 1.95
N THR A 102 3.73 -1.17 3.12
CA THR A 102 3.31 -0.03 3.95
C THR A 102 3.60 1.29 3.25
N GLN A 103 4.76 1.43 2.60
CA GLN A 103 5.10 2.63 1.83
C GLN A 103 4.11 2.91 0.69
N ALA A 104 3.64 1.88 0.00
CA ALA A 104 2.65 2.04 -1.06
C ALA A 104 1.29 2.52 -0.52
N LEU A 105 0.89 2.02 0.65
CA LEU A 105 -0.33 2.46 1.36
C LEU A 105 -0.19 3.90 1.88
N ASP A 106 0.95 4.23 2.50
CA ASP A 106 1.25 5.57 3.03
C ASP A 106 1.16 6.63 1.92
N ALA A 107 1.68 6.32 0.72
CA ALA A 107 1.58 7.21 -0.44
C ALA A 107 0.13 7.49 -0.85
N ALA A 108 -0.76 6.49 -0.80
CA ALA A 108 -2.17 6.67 -1.09
C ALA A 108 -2.86 7.53 -0.02
N PHE A 109 -2.57 7.29 1.26
CA PHE A 109 -3.11 8.09 2.36
C PHE A 109 -2.66 9.56 2.29
N TYR A 110 -1.37 9.78 2.02
CA TYR A 110 -0.82 11.12 1.86
C TYR A 110 -1.45 11.88 0.69
N HIS A 111 -1.74 11.20 -0.43
CA HIS A 111 -2.42 11.82 -1.56
C HIS A 111 -3.88 12.21 -1.24
N ASP A 112 -4.63 11.35 -0.54
CA ASP A 112 -6.00 11.69 -0.11
C ASP A 112 -6.02 12.89 0.85
N GLN A 113 -5.06 12.95 1.79
CA GLN A 113 -4.94 14.05 2.73
C GLN A 113 -4.64 15.38 2.02
N GLN A 114 -3.72 15.37 1.05
CA GLN A 114 -3.42 16.55 0.22
C GLN A 114 -4.62 17.01 -0.60
N GLN A 115 -5.37 16.08 -1.22
CA GLN A 115 -6.58 16.42 -1.97
C GLN A 115 -7.63 17.11 -1.08
N LYS A 116 -7.78 16.67 0.17
CA LYS A 116 -8.71 17.27 1.13
C LYS A 116 -8.25 18.65 1.59
N SER A 117 -6.95 18.84 1.85
CA SER A 117 -6.43 20.16 2.24
C SER A 117 -6.49 21.18 1.09
N SER A 118 -6.23 20.77 -0.16
CA SER A 118 -6.40 21.65 -1.33
C SER A 118 -7.86 22.06 -1.57
N LYS A 119 -8.82 21.15 -1.34
CA LYS A 119 -10.26 21.47 -1.42
C LYS A 119 -10.72 22.37 -0.26
N ALA A 120 -10.13 22.25 0.93
CA ALA A 120 -10.42 23.13 2.06
C ALA A 120 -9.82 24.54 1.90
N GLY A 121 -8.66 24.66 1.25
CA GLY A 121 -7.96 25.95 1.03
C GLY A 121 -8.50 26.80 -0.12
N THR A 122 -9.40 26.27 -0.96
CA THR A 122 -9.98 26.99 -2.11
C THR A 122 -11.29 27.71 -1.80
N GLY A 123 -11.75 27.70 -0.55
CA GLY A 123 -13.01 28.30 -0.10
C GLY A 123 -12.97 29.80 0.26
N SER A 124 -11.80 30.47 0.21
CA SER A 124 -11.69 31.87 0.64
C SER A 124 -11.14 32.77 -0.46
N LYS A 125 -12.01 33.16 -1.39
CA LYS A 125 -11.84 34.36 -2.20
C LYS A 125 -12.93 35.36 -1.76
N PRO A 126 -12.62 36.43 -1.01
CA PRO A 126 -13.51 37.57 -0.98
C PRO A 126 -13.33 38.29 -2.32
N ASN A 127 -14.36 38.25 -3.16
CA ASN A 127 -14.49 39.19 -4.27
C ASN A 127 -14.49 40.61 -3.69
N GLY A 128 -13.49 41.40 -4.04
CA GLY A 128 -13.50 42.86 -3.86
C GLY A 128 -13.55 43.51 -5.22
N PHE A 129 -14.68 44.17 -5.49
CA PHE A 129 -14.82 45.22 -6.51
C PHE A 129 -13.96 46.43 -6.15
#